data_AF-A0A1V8QB66-F1
#
_entry.id   AF-A0A1V8QB66-F1
#
_cell.length_a   1.000
_cell.length_b   1.000
_cell.length_c   1.000
_cell.angle_alpha   90.00
_cell.angle_beta   90.00
_cell.angle_gamma   90.00
#
_symmetry.space_group_name_H-M   'P 1'
#
loop_
_entity.id
_entity.type
_entity.pdbx_description
1 polymer ?
#
loop_
_entity_poly.entity_id
_entity_poly.type
_entity_poly.pdbx_seq_one_letter_code
_entity_poly.pdbx_strand_id
1 'polypeptide(L)'
;MDADCIAGTCRGLKQTSGLKLVVVDGLPSIVDHVDDEPRVLEQFSKLARDLDVAVVLTDLATRGPLRKPGLGNLINGKAECRYADAILFVYRPEFKCACGGDANKAELMVLKHPWIQPYTLNSVSSPNTRDSRITDLLRPDAQFW
;
A
#
# COMPACT_ATOMS: atom_id res chain seq x y z
N MET A 1 10.94 15.91 2.77
CA MET A 1 9.62 16.59 2.77
C MET A 1 8.84 15.94 3.90
N ASP A 2 8.37 16.71 4.87
CA ASP A 2 7.68 16.16 6.04
C ASP A 2 6.17 16.03 5.80
N ALA A 3 5.49 15.33 6.71
CA ALA A 3 4.06 15.09 6.63
C ALA A 3 3.21 16.38 6.68
N ASP A 4 3.67 17.39 7.42
CA ASP A 4 2.96 18.66 7.58
C ASP A 4 2.97 19.47 6.27
N CYS A 5 4.10 19.50 5.56
CA CYS A 5 4.24 20.11 4.24
C CYS A 5 3.32 19.44 3.21
N ILE A 6 3.23 18.10 3.24
CA ILE A 6 2.32 17.34 2.37
C ILE A 6 0.86 17.69 2.69
N ALA A 7 0.48 17.70 3.96
CA ALA A 7 -0.86 18.04 4.40
C ALA A 7 -1.27 19.47 3.99
N GLY A 8 -0.37 20.45 4.16
CA GLY A 8 -0.58 21.82 3.72
C GLY A 8 -0.81 21.93 2.21
N THR A 9 0.00 21.23 1.42
CA THR A 9 -0.13 21.19 -0.05
C THR A 9 -1.47 20.57 -0.46
N CYS A 10 -1.87 19.46 0.16
CA CYS A 10 -3.13 18.78 -0.13
C CYS A 10 -4.34 19.66 0.16
N ARG A 11 -4.32 20.46 1.25
CA ARG A 11 -5.38 21.42 1.58
C ARG A 11 -5.54 22.48 0.49
N GLY A 12 -4.44 23.06 0.02
CA GLY A 12 -4.45 24.03 -1.06
C GLY A 12 -4.96 23.45 -2.38
N LEU A 13 -4.51 22.24 -2.73
CA LEU A 13 -4.97 21.53 -3.92
C LEU A 13 -6.45 21.13 -3.84
N LYS A 14 -6.97 20.72 -2.68
CA LYS A 14 -8.39 20.40 -2.50
C LYS A 14 -9.27 21.61 -2.80
N GLN A 15 -8.90 22.78 -2.28
CA GLN A 15 -9.66 24.02 -2.47
C GLN A 15 -9.62 24.53 -3.92
N THR A 16 -8.50 24.35 -4.62
CA THR A 16 -8.29 24.93 -5.95
C THR A 16 -8.70 24.00 -7.09
N SER A 17 -8.54 22.68 -6.91
CA SER A 17 -8.66 21.70 -8.00
C SER A 17 -9.54 20.49 -7.66
N GLY A 18 -10.07 20.42 -6.43
CA GLY A 18 -10.98 19.34 -6.04
C GLY A 18 -10.29 17.98 -5.87
N LEU A 19 -9.07 17.97 -5.33
CA LEU A 19 -8.26 16.78 -5.03
C LEU A 19 -9.10 15.58 -4.52
N LYS A 20 -8.80 14.39 -5.06
CA LYS A 20 -9.48 13.12 -4.72
C LYS A 20 -8.55 12.02 -4.24
N LEU A 21 -7.30 12.02 -4.69
CA LEU A 21 -6.31 10.99 -4.40
C LEU A 21 -4.96 11.63 -4.09
N VAL A 22 -4.31 11.17 -3.03
CA VAL A 22 -2.95 11.49 -2.66
C VAL A 22 -2.16 10.20 -2.62
N VAL A 23 -1.08 10.12 -3.39
CA VAL A 23 -0.14 9.00 -3.34
C VAL A 23 1.17 9.52 -2.79
N VAL A 24 1.67 8.82 -1.78
CA VAL A 24 2.92 9.17 -1.11
C VAL A 24 3.84 7.96 -1.20
N ASP A 25 4.93 8.13 -1.95
CA ASP A 25 5.91 7.08 -2.18
C ASP A 25 6.96 7.07 -1.06
N GLY A 26 7.17 5.89 -0.46
CA GLY A 26 8.20 5.66 0.56
C GLY A 26 7.94 6.34 1.91
N LEU A 27 7.05 5.78 2.72
CA LEU A 27 6.83 6.17 4.13
C LEU A 27 8.14 6.35 4.93
N PRO A 28 9.17 5.49 4.80
CA PRO A 28 10.44 5.67 5.50
C PRO A 28 11.21 6.95 5.11
N SER A 29 10.88 7.58 3.98
CA SER A 29 11.52 8.84 3.54
C SER A 29 10.87 10.09 4.16
N ILE A 30 9.76 9.93 4.86
CA ILE A 30 8.96 11.01 5.49
C ILE A 30 9.06 10.92 7.02
N VAL A 31 9.38 9.73 7.51
CA VAL A 31 9.52 9.41 8.92
C VAL A 31 11.01 9.48 9.28
N ASP A 32 11.41 10.55 9.99
CA ASP A 32 12.81 10.74 10.40
C ASP A 32 13.30 9.63 11.36
N HIS A 33 12.42 9.17 12.24
CA HIS A 33 12.67 8.07 13.18
C HIS A 33 11.48 7.10 13.21
N VAL A 34 11.76 5.79 13.27
CA VAL A 34 10.73 4.73 13.28
C VAL A 34 9.67 4.93 14.36
N ASP A 35 10.04 5.52 15.50
CA ASP A 35 9.12 5.82 16.60
C ASP A 35 8.14 6.98 16.30
N ASP A 36 8.42 7.80 15.29
CA ASP A 36 7.55 8.88 14.82
C ASP A 36 6.50 8.40 13.79
N GLU A 37 6.66 7.19 13.24
CA GLU A 37 5.74 6.63 12.25
C GLU A 37 4.27 6.64 12.70
N PRO A 38 3.93 6.28 13.96
CA PRO A 38 2.54 6.35 14.43
C PRO A 38 1.96 7.76 14.37
N ARG A 39 2.77 8.80 14.61
CA ARG A 39 2.34 10.21 14.52
C ARG A 39 2.07 10.59 13.06
N VAL A 40 2.96 10.18 12.15
CA VAL A 40 2.81 10.45 10.71
C VAL A 40 1.58 9.73 10.13
N LEU A 41 1.37 8.46 10.50
CA LEU A 41 0.19 7.69 10.10
C LEU A 41 -1.12 8.30 10.62
N GLU A 42 -1.13 8.78 11.86
CA GLU A 42 -2.27 9.50 12.43
C GLU A 42 -2.58 10.79 11.65
N GLN A 43 -1.55 11.57 11.29
CA GLN A 43 -1.70 12.79 10.50
C GLN A 43 -2.30 12.51 9.13
N PHE A 44 -1.84 11.47 8.42
CA PHE A 44 -2.39 11.10 7.12
C PHE A 44 -3.82 10.54 7.22
N SER A 45 -4.10 9.72 8.24
CA SER A 45 -5.45 9.23 8.52
C SER A 45 -6.43 10.39 8.82
N LYS A 46 -5.96 11.42 9.54
CA LYS A 46 -6.74 12.64 9.76
C LYS A 46 -6.91 13.44 8.47
N LEU A 47 -5.86 13.62 7.68
CA LEU A 47 -5.91 14.33 6.40
C LEU A 47 -6.93 13.72 5.44
N ALA A 48 -6.93 12.40 5.29
CA ALA A 48 -7.88 11.66 4.45
C ALA A 48 -9.34 11.96 4.83
N ARG A 49 -9.63 11.94 6.13
CA ARG A 49 -10.95 12.23 6.69
C ARG A 49 -11.34 13.69 6.56
N ASP A 50 -10.44 14.60 6.93
CA ASP A 50 -10.70 16.05 6.94
C ASP A 50 -10.93 16.59 5.51
N LEU A 51 -10.24 16.03 4.51
CA LEU A 51 -10.32 16.49 3.13
C LEU A 51 -11.24 15.64 2.24
N ASP A 52 -11.80 14.54 2.75
CA ASP A 52 -12.54 13.57 1.93
C ASP A 52 -11.74 13.18 0.68
N VAL A 53 -10.56 12.61 0.91
CA VAL A 53 -9.62 12.14 -0.14
C VAL A 53 -9.08 10.76 0.21
N ALA A 54 -8.83 9.96 -0.82
CA ALA A 54 -8.08 8.72 -0.65
C ALA A 54 -6.59 9.03 -0.47
N VAL A 55 -5.95 8.47 0.56
CA VAL A 55 -4.51 8.57 0.78
C VAL A 55 -3.90 7.18 0.67
N VAL A 56 -2.95 7.02 -0.24
CA VAL A 56 -2.18 5.79 -0.43
C VAL A 56 -0.74 6.06 -0.02
N LEU A 57 -0.30 5.37 1.02
CA LEU A 57 1.09 5.36 1.47
C LEU A 57 1.72 4.06 1.01
N THR A 58 2.90 4.13 0.40
CA THR A 58 3.70 2.93 0.09
C THR A 58 4.84 2.82 1.08
N ASP A 59 5.16 1.59 1.45
CA ASP A 59 6.24 1.30 2.38
C ASP A 59 7.12 0.19 1.80
N LEU A 60 8.43 0.35 1.97
CA LEU A 60 9.45 -0.65 1.63
C LEU A 60 9.70 -1.65 2.77
N ALA A 61 8.97 -1.51 3.87
CA ALA A 61 9.17 -2.27 5.09
C ALA A 61 8.58 -3.68 5.03
N THR A 62 9.37 -4.65 4.59
CA THR A 62 9.23 -6.03 5.11
C THR A 62 10.42 -6.34 5.99
N ARG A 63 10.22 -6.37 7.32
CA ARG A 63 11.16 -7.07 8.20
C ARG A 63 10.96 -8.57 7.99
N GLY A 64 12.04 -9.27 7.66
CA GLY A 64 12.08 -10.73 7.65
C GLY A 64 12.35 -11.35 6.28
N PRO A 65 12.34 -12.69 6.21
CA PRO A 65 12.68 -13.42 5.01
C PRO A 65 11.72 -13.09 3.85
N LEU A 66 12.20 -13.23 2.61
CA LEU A 66 11.46 -13.07 1.33
C LEU A 66 10.35 -14.15 1.15
N ARG A 67 9.55 -14.37 2.19
CA ARG A 67 8.37 -15.24 2.19
C ARG A 67 7.14 -14.39 1.89
N LYS A 68 6.02 -15.06 1.61
CA LYS A 68 4.72 -14.42 1.42
C LYS A 68 4.41 -13.57 2.67
N PRO A 69 4.24 -12.24 2.51
CA PRO A 69 4.15 -11.34 3.66
C PRO A 69 2.79 -11.44 4.36
N GLY A 70 2.78 -11.17 5.65
CA GLY A 70 1.59 -11.03 6.48
C GLY A 70 1.66 -9.78 7.34
N LEU A 71 0.63 -9.52 8.14
CA LEU A 71 0.58 -8.35 9.03
C LEU A 71 1.72 -8.33 10.06
N GLY A 72 2.31 -9.48 10.38
CA GLY A 72 3.49 -9.57 11.26
C GLY A 72 4.80 -9.08 10.63
N ASN A 73 4.80 -8.78 9.32
CA ASN A 73 5.98 -8.25 8.61
C ASN A 73 6.07 -6.72 8.64
N LEU A 74 4.98 -6.05 9.05
CA LEU A 74 4.90 -4.60 9.23
C LEU A 74 5.81 -4.15 10.38
N ILE A 75 6.54 -3.04 10.19
CA ILE A 75 7.49 -2.54 11.19
C ILE A 75 6.74 -2.05 12.43
N ASN A 76 5.67 -1.29 12.21
CA ASN A 76 4.80 -0.76 13.25
C ASN A 76 3.38 -1.30 13.07
N GLY A 77 3.26 -2.62 12.92
CA GLY A 77 1.99 -3.28 12.59
C GLY A 77 0.81 -2.89 13.50
N LYS A 78 1.04 -2.52 14.77
CA LYS A 78 -0.03 -1.97 15.63
C LYS A 78 -0.53 -0.59 15.18
N ALA A 79 0.36 0.33 14.84
CA ALA A 79 0.01 1.66 14.40
C ALA A 79 -0.56 1.64 12.98
N GLU A 80 0.10 0.91 12.08
CA GLU A 80 -0.36 0.71 10.71
C GLU A 80 -1.77 0.07 10.67
N CYS A 81 -1.99 -1.01 11.44
CA CYS A 81 -3.31 -1.61 11.56
C CYS A 81 -4.32 -0.72 12.31
N ARG A 82 -3.89 0.28 13.08
CA ARG A 82 -4.82 1.21 13.73
C ARG A 82 -5.29 2.29 12.77
N TYR A 83 -4.38 2.86 11.98
CA TYR A 83 -4.64 4.06 11.20
C TYR A 83 -4.98 3.82 9.73
N ALA A 84 -4.53 2.71 9.13
CA ALA A 84 -4.85 2.39 7.74
C ALA A 84 -6.23 1.73 7.63
N ASP A 85 -7.08 2.18 6.71
CA ASP A 85 -8.37 1.50 6.44
C ASP A 85 -8.14 0.16 5.75
N ALA A 86 -7.19 0.12 4.81
CA ALA A 86 -6.80 -1.08 4.08
C ALA A 86 -5.28 -1.26 4.09
N ILE A 87 -4.83 -2.52 4.11
CA ILE A 87 -3.42 -2.89 4.00
C ILE A 87 -3.30 -3.92 2.89
N LEU A 88 -2.51 -3.57 1.87
CA LEU A 88 -2.25 -4.38 0.70
C LEU A 88 -0.77 -4.67 0.57
N PHE A 89 -0.44 -5.92 0.24
CA PHE A 89 0.92 -6.31 -0.10
C PHE A 89 1.00 -6.71 -1.57
N VAL A 90 2.05 -6.25 -2.24
CA VAL A 90 2.44 -6.76 -3.55
C VAL A 90 3.54 -7.80 -3.33
N TYR A 91 3.27 -9.05 -3.71
CA TYR A 91 4.20 -10.16 -3.58
C TYR A 91 4.57 -10.72 -4.96
N ARG A 92 5.86 -10.86 -5.20
CA ARG A 92 6.43 -11.38 -6.46
C ARG A 92 7.18 -12.70 -6.19
N PRO A 93 6.58 -13.88 -6.49
CA PRO A 93 7.14 -15.18 -6.13
C PRO A 93 8.46 -15.54 -6.83
N GLU A 94 8.78 -14.93 -7.96
CA GLU A 94 10.04 -15.10 -8.71
C GLU A 94 11.28 -14.72 -7.90
N PHE A 95 11.19 -13.75 -6.99
CA PHE A 95 12.31 -13.35 -6.13
C PHE A 95 12.62 -14.37 -5.03
N LYS A 96 11.81 -15.44 -4.90
CA LYS A 96 11.98 -16.51 -3.92
C LYS A 96 12.55 -17.80 -4.52
N CYS A 97 12.27 -18.09 -5.80
CA CYS A 97 12.57 -19.40 -6.38
C CYS A 97 14.03 -19.49 -6.86
N ALA A 98 14.85 -20.28 -6.17
CA ALA A 98 16.17 -20.71 -6.65
C ALA A 98 16.12 -21.44 -8.02
N CYS A 99 14.93 -21.92 -8.43
CA CYS A 99 14.67 -22.56 -9.72
C CYS A 99 14.00 -21.64 -10.76
N GLY A 100 13.88 -20.33 -10.49
CA GLY A 100 13.16 -19.39 -11.34
C GLY A 100 11.64 -19.51 -11.15
N GLY A 101 11.03 -18.49 -10.54
CA GLY A 101 9.58 -18.33 -10.58
C GLY A 101 9.16 -17.63 -11.87
N ASP A 102 7.87 -17.67 -12.19
CA ASP A 102 7.33 -16.94 -13.34
C ASP A 102 7.47 -15.43 -13.09
N ALA A 103 8.41 -14.79 -13.79
CA ALA A 103 8.71 -13.36 -13.66
C ALA A 103 7.54 -12.45 -14.05
N ASN A 104 6.48 -13.03 -14.63
CA ASN A 104 5.28 -12.32 -15.02
C ASN A 104 4.14 -12.46 -13.99
N LYS A 105 4.36 -13.04 -12.81
CA LYS A 105 3.29 -13.18 -11.80
C LYS A 105 3.52 -12.23 -10.64
N ALA A 106 2.49 -11.50 -10.28
CA ALA A 106 2.44 -10.74 -9.04
C ALA A 106 1.14 -11.06 -8.30
N GLU A 107 1.23 -11.24 -6.98
CA GLU A 107 0.08 -11.44 -6.11
C GLU A 107 -0.20 -10.12 -5.38
N LEU A 108 -1.43 -9.60 -5.50
CA LEU A 108 -1.92 -8.52 -4.65
C LEU A 108 -2.70 -9.12 -3.50
N MET A 109 -2.19 -8.95 -2.29
CA MET A 109 -2.76 -9.53 -1.08
C MET A 109 -3.46 -8.44 -0.27
N VAL A 110 -4.77 -8.54 -0.10
CA VAL A 110 -5.54 -7.68 0.80
C VAL A 110 -5.54 -8.33 2.18
N LEU A 111 -4.82 -7.74 3.14
CA LEU A 111 -4.69 -8.29 4.49
C LEU A 111 -5.60 -7.61 5.50
N LYS A 112 -5.98 -6.36 5.24
CA LYS A 112 -6.96 -5.61 6.02
C LYS A 112 -7.86 -4.85 5.08
N HIS A 113 -9.18 -4.94 5.30
CA HIS A 113 -10.19 -4.11 4.65
C HIS A 113 -11.48 -4.11 5.49
N PRO A 114 -12.23 -3.00 5.61
CA PRO A 114 -13.43 -2.92 6.44
C PRO A 114 -14.58 -3.84 5.99
N TRP A 115 -14.64 -4.16 4.70
CA TRP A 115 -15.79 -4.87 4.10
C TRP A 115 -15.43 -6.21 3.45
N ILE A 116 -14.14 -6.51 3.29
CA ILE A 116 -13.67 -7.64 2.49
C ILE A 116 -12.83 -8.52 3.40
N GLN A 117 -13.10 -9.84 3.40
CA GLN A 117 -12.25 -10.80 4.10
C GLN A 117 -10.86 -10.84 3.43
N PRO A 118 -9.77 -11.08 4.19
CA PRO A 118 -8.44 -11.15 3.61
C PRO A 118 -8.38 -12.09 2.40
N TYR A 119 -7.84 -11.61 1.27
CA TYR A 119 -7.89 -12.31 -0.01
C TYR A 119 -6.62 -12.04 -0.84
N THR A 120 -6.27 -12.95 -1.75
CA THR A 120 -5.13 -12.80 -2.67
C THR A 120 -5.62 -12.80 -4.12
N LEU A 121 -5.37 -11.71 -4.84
CA LEU A 121 -5.57 -11.58 -6.27
C LEU A 121 -4.29 -11.96 -7.01
N ASN A 122 -4.40 -12.84 -8.01
CA ASN A 122 -3.30 -13.18 -8.90
C ASN A 122 -3.34 -12.24 -10.11
N SER A 123 -2.23 -11.58 -10.39
CA SER A 123 -2.07 -10.66 -11.52
C SER A 123 -0.91 -11.04 -12.40
N VAL A 124 -1.01 -10.68 -13.68
CA VAL A 124 0.11 -10.81 -14.63
C VAL A 124 0.81 -9.46 -14.72
N SER A 125 2.08 -9.45 -14.30
CA SER A 125 3.02 -8.33 -14.40
C SER A 125 3.79 -8.47 -15.71
N SER A 126 3.90 -7.39 -16.50
CA SER A 126 4.84 -7.35 -17.63
C SER A 126 6.10 -6.60 -17.20
N PRO A 127 7.25 -7.28 -16.98
CA PRO A 127 8.47 -6.64 -16.50
C PRO A 127 9.23 -5.84 -17.58
N ASN A 128 8.80 -5.91 -18.85
CA ASN A 128 9.59 -5.43 -20.00
C ASN A 128 9.26 -3.99 -20.46
N THR A 129 8.41 -3.27 -19.74
CA THR A 129 8.13 -1.86 -20.03
C THR A 129 8.47 -1.00 -18.81
N ARG A 130 9.12 0.15 -19.06
CA ARG A 130 9.27 1.24 -18.06
C ARG A 130 7.92 1.62 -17.41
N ASP A 131 6.83 1.29 -18.09
CA ASP A 131 5.46 1.25 -17.58
C ASP A 131 5.15 -0.16 -17.03
N SER A 132 5.35 -0.39 -15.74
CA SER A 132 4.91 -1.62 -15.07
C SER A 132 3.37 -1.63 -15.01
N ARG A 133 2.72 -2.23 -16.01
CA ARG A 133 1.26 -2.40 -16.01
C ARG A 133 0.90 -3.71 -15.30
N ILE A 134 0.08 -3.61 -14.26
CA ILE A 134 -0.62 -4.76 -13.69
C ILE A 134 -1.87 -4.96 -14.53
N THR A 135 -1.98 -6.10 -15.20
CA THR A 135 -3.17 -6.45 -15.99
C THR A 135 -3.94 -7.50 -15.23
N ASP A 136 -5.18 -7.17 -14.86
CA ASP A 136 -6.07 -8.09 -14.18
C ASP A 136 -6.53 -9.18 -15.14
N LEU A 137 -6.18 -10.44 -14.85
CA LEU A 137 -6.99 -11.58 -15.25
C LEU A 137 -7.99 -11.85 -14.13
N LEU A 138 -8.99 -10.98 -14.00
CA LEU A 138 -10.18 -11.28 -13.22
C LEU A 138 -10.84 -12.50 -13.89
N ARG A 139 -10.58 -13.72 -13.38
CA ARG A 139 -11.48 -14.84 -13.62
C ARG A 139 -12.72 -14.58 -12.76
N PRO A 140 -13.92 -14.45 -13.34
CA PRO A 140 -15.15 -14.11 -12.62
C PRO A 140 -15.73 -15.29 -11.81
N ASP A 141 -14.89 -16.13 -11.20
CA ASP A 141 -15.33 -17.37 -10.55
C ASP A 141 -15.52 -17.22 -9.03
N ALA A 142 -15.33 -16.03 -8.47
CA ALA A 142 -15.71 -15.75 -7.08
C ALA A 142 -17.17 -15.29 -7.03
N GLN A 143 -18.09 -16.26 -7.06
CA GLN A 143 -19.47 -16.02 -6.63
C GLN A 143 -19.46 -15.65 -5.15
N PHE A 144 -19.77 -14.39 -4.85
CA PHE A 144 -20.14 -13.96 -3.51
C PHE A 144 -21.59 -14.38 -3.28
N TRP A 145 -21.81 -15.29 -2.33
CA TRP A 145 -23.13 -15.58 -1.74
C TRP A 145 -23.29 -14.77 -0.46
#